data_AF-A0A527HJM1-F1
#
_entry.id   AF-A0A527HJM1-F1
#
_cell.length_a   1.000
_cell.length_b   1.000
_cell.length_c   1.000
_cell.angle_alpha   90.00
_cell.angle_beta   90.00
_cell.angle_gamma   90.00
#
_symmetry.space_group_name_H-M   'P 1'
#
loop_
_entity.id
_entity.type
_entity.pdbx_description
1 polymer ?
#
loop_
_entity_poly.entity_id
_entity_poly.type
_entity_poly.pdbx_seq_one_letter_code
_entity_poly.pdbx_strand_id
1 'polypeptide(L)'
;NKTDIFRAIAMMILSRSVEAAKTALAGDGPFTERMMRAIDEAFISMMGAVVASPHGAELLDMKSSLGDLVGCWRGGLGQHIGAAIEGEAARNGVDLAARGLSAQLLADMLLDGLEGMKARVRDPEGQRQAAAALIRVIDLTLKAR
;
A
#
# COMPACT_ATOMS: atom_id res chain seq x y z
N ASN A 1 2.49 -29.27 7.05
CA ASN A 1 2.12 -28.92 8.45
C ASN A 1 1.05 -27.83 8.41
N LYS A 2 0.20 -27.66 9.46
CA LYS A 2 -0.78 -26.57 9.59
C LYS A 2 -0.12 -25.22 9.29
N THR A 3 1.06 -24.97 9.84
CA THR A 3 1.86 -23.76 9.58
C THR A 3 2.12 -23.51 8.09
N ASP A 4 2.50 -24.55 7.34
CA ASP A 4 2.80 -24.41 5.90
C ASP A 4 1.56 -24.04 5.09
N ILE A 5 0.38 -24.55 5.48
CA ILE A 5 -0.91 -24.23 4.85
C ILE A 5 -1.24 -22.75 5.06
N PHE A 6 -1.17 -22.26 6.30
CA PHE A 6 -1.43 -20.83 6.59
C PHE A 6 -0.43 -19.91 5.89
N ARG A 7 0.84 -20.32 5.83
CA ARG A 7 1.88 -19.58 5.13
C ARG A 7 1.63 -19.51 3.63
N ALA A 8 1.19 -20.61 3.01
CA ALA A 8 0.80 -20.63 1.59
C ALA A 8 -0.42 -19.74 1.33
N ILE A 9 -1.42 -19.76 2.21
CA ILE A 9 -2.59 -18.89 2.12
C ILE A 9 -2.19 -17.41 2.24
N ALA A 10 -1.37 -17.06 3.23
CA ALA A 10 -0.88 -15.70 3.43
C ALA A 10 -0.09 -15.22 2.20
N MET A 11 0.82 -16.06 1.68
CA MET A 11 1.57 -15.75 0.46
C MET A 11 0.64 -15.49 -0.73
N MET A 12 -0.38 -16.33 -0.94
CA MET A 12 -1.36 -16.14 -2.02
C MET A 12 -2.10 -14.81 -1.89
N ILE A 13 -2.58 -14.47 -0.68
CA ILE A 13 -3.31 -13.23 -0.41
C ILE A 13 -2.41 -12.02 -0.65
N LEU A 14 -1.21 -12.01 -0.08
CA LEU A 14 -0.26 -10.90 -0.19
C LEU A 14 0.17 -10.70 -1.65
N SER A 15 0.54 -11.77 -2.37
CA SER A 15 0.92 -11.67 -3.78
C SER A 15 -0.21 -11.15 -4.66
N ARG A 16 -1.44 -11.62 -4.46
CA ARG A 16 -2.62 -11.13 -5.20
C ARG A 16 -2.85 -9.64 -4.96
N SER A 17 -2.67 -9.19 -3.71
CA SER A 17 -2.86 -7.79 -3.34
C SER A 17 -1.84 -6.85 -4.00
N VAL A 18 -0.59 -7.31 -4.18
CA VAL A 18 0.47 -6.56 -4.88
C VAL A 18 0.18 -6.47 -6.37
N GLU A 19 -0.21 -7.57 -7.01
CA GLU A 19 -0.57 -7.53 -8.44
C GLU A 19 -1.79 -6.65 -8.70
N ALA A 20 -2.78 -6.65 -7.81
CA ALA A 20 -3.94 -5.76 -7.89
C ALA A 20 -3.51 -4.28 -7.82
N ALA A 21 -2.71 -3.91 -6.81
CA ALA A 21 -2.17 -2.56 -6.69
C ALA A 21 -1.34 -2.13 -7.92
N LYS A 22 -0.50 -3.03 -8.45
CA LYS A 22 0.26 -2.77 -9.67
C LYS A 22 -0.66 -2.49 -10.87
N THR A 23 -1.73 -3.26 -11.05
CA THR A 23 -2.74 -3.00 -12.08
C THR A 23 -3.43 -1.65 -11.87
N ALA A 24 -3.80 -1.32 -10.64
CA ALA A 24 -4.44 -0.05 -10.31
C ALA A 24 -3.53 1.16 -10.60
N LEU A 25 -2.24 1.06 -10.26
CA LEU A 25 -1.24 2.11 -10.52
C LEU A 25 -0.96 2.28 -12.02
N ALA A 26 -0.96 1.19 -12.79
CA ALA A 26 -0.73 1.22 -14.23
C ALA A 26 -1.96 1.67 -15.04
N GLY A 27 -3.15 1.73 -14.42
CA GLY A 27 -4.38 2.13 -15.09
C GLY A 27 -4.41 3.60 -15.47
N ASP A 28 -5.52 4.00 -16.09
CA ASP A 28 -5.77 5.39 -16.49
C ASP A 28 -6.37 6.22 -15.34
N GLY A 29 -6.28 7.54 -15.51
CA GLY A 29 -6.89 8.54 -14.65
C GLY A 29 -5.92 9.33 -13.77
N PRO A 30 -6.43 10.24 -12.93
CA PRO A 30 -5.64 11.04 -12.02
C PRO A 30 -4.78 10.19 -11.08
N PHE A 31 -3.57 10.65 -10.78
CA PHE A 31 -2.64 9.98 -9.85
C PHE A 31 -3.29 9.60 -8.53
N THR A 32 -4.02 10.52 -7.90
CA THR A 32 -4.68 10.29 -6.61
C THR A 32 -5.68 9.15 -6.65
N GLU A 33 -6.41 8.99 -7.76
CA GLU A 33 -7.41 7.92 -7.92
C GLU A 33 -6.74 6.56 -8.15
N ARG A 34 -5.68 6.52 -8.96
CA ARG A 34 -4.89 5.31 -9.19
C ARG A 34 -4.21 4.84 -7.91
N MET A 35 -3.59 5.77 -7.18
CA MET A 35 -2.96 5.50 -5.90
C MET A 35 -3.97 5.05 -4.84
N MET A 36 -5.13 5.70 -4.75
CA MET A 36 -6.16 5.30 -3.78
C MET A 36 -6.69 3.90 -4.05
N ARG A 37 -6.94 3.55 -5.32
CA ARG A 37 -7.33 2.18 -5.71
C ARG A 37 -6.27 1.17 -5.29
N ALA A 38 -5.00 1.47 -5.56
CA ALA A 38 -3.89 0.60 -5.19
C ALA A 38 -3.78 0.38 -3.67
N ILE A 39 -3.92 1.44 -2.87
CA ILE A 39 -3.88 1.33 -1.41
C ILE A 39 -5.11 0.61 -0.86
N ASP A 40 -6.31 0.88 -1.40
CA ASP A 40 -7.51 0.17 -0.95
C ASP A 40 -7.39 -1.33 -1.21
N GLU A 41 -6.99 -1.72 -2.43
CA GLU A 41 -6.86 -3.13 -2.81
C GLU A 41 -5.74 -3.84 -2.05
N ALA A 42 -4.54 -3.24 -1.97
CA ALA A 42 -3.40 -3.89 -1.34
C ALA A 42 -3.47 -3.92 0.19
N PHE A 43 -4.17 -2.96 0.80
CA PHE A 43 -4.09 -2.74 2.24
C PHE A 43 -5.44 -2.85 2.95
N ILE A 44 -6.41 -2.01 2.59
CA ILE A 44 -7.64 -1.84 3.36
C ILE A 44 -8.60 -3.01 3.09
N SER A 45 -8.96 -3.21 1.84
CA SER A 45 -9.88 -4.26 1.40
C SER A 45 -9.27 -5.66 1.58
N MET A 46 -7.96 -5.83 1.31
CA MET A 46 -7.26 -7.09 1.60
C MET A 46 -7.34 -7.46 3.09
N MET A 47 -7.03 -6.52 4.00
CA MET A 47 -7.12 -6.81 5.43
C MET A 47 -8.55 -7.04 5.90
N GLY A 48 -9.52 -6.31 5.34
CA GLY A 48 -10.94 -6.56 5.58
C GLY A 48 -11.33 -7.99 5.20
N ALA A 49 -10.87 -8.48 4.05
CA ALA A 49 -11.11 -9.86 3.61
C ALA A 49 -10.43 -10.90 4.51
N VAL A 50 -9.19 -10.64 4.97
CA VAL A 50 -8.51 -11.51 5.94
C VAL A 50 -9.31 -11.63 7.23
N VAL A 51 -9.72 -10.50 7.81
CA VAL A 51 -10.49 -10.45 9.07
C VAL A 51 -11.85 -11.13 8.92
N ALA A 52 -12.53 -10.95 7.79
CA ALA A 52 -13.83 -11.56 7.53
C ALA A 52 -13.78 -13.05 7.18
N SER A 53 -12.58 -13.60 6.90
CA SER A 53 -12.44 -15.00 6.54
C SER A 53 -12.65 -15.95 7.75
N PRO A 54 -13.14 -17.18 7.53
CA PRO A 54 -13.30 -18.18 8.61
C PRO A 54 -12.01 -18.48 9.38
N HIS A 55 -10.85 -18.25 8.74
CA HIS A 55 -9.52 -18.49 9.28
C HIS A 55 -8.78 -17.19 9.66
N GLY A 56 -9.48 -16.06 9.72
CA GLY A 56 -8.89 -14.75 9.94
C GLY A 56 -8.16 -14.63 11.27
N ALA A 57 -8.77 -15.12 12.35
CA ALA A 57 -8.14 -15.13 13.67
C ALA A 57 -6.85 -15.96 13.68
N GLU A 58 -6.87 -17.16 13.09
CA GLU A 58 -5.70 -18.04 13.02
C GLU A 58 -4.57 -17.42 12.18
N LEU A 59 -4.90 -16.78 11.04
CA LEU A 59 -3.94 -16.05 10.21
C LEU A 59 -3.30 -14.88 10.98
N LEU A 60 -4.08 -14.15 11.77
CA LEU A 60 -3.59 -13.02 12.57
C LEU A 60 -2.75 -13.48 13.77
N ASP A 61 -3.12 -14.58 14.42
CA ASP A 61 -2.33 -15.18 15.51
C ASP A 61 -0.95 -15.64 15.01
N MET A 62 -0.88 -16.08 13.75
CA MET A 62 0.36 -16.47 13.09
C MET A 62 1.19 -15.31 12.55
N LYS A 63 0.77 -14.05 12.73
CA LYS A 63 1.40 -12.87 12.13
C LYS A 63 2.91 -12.78 12.37
N SER A 64 3.38 -13.12 13.57
CA SER A 64 4.81 -13.12 13.89
C SER A 64 5.62 -14.10 13.03
N SER A 65 5.05 -15.28 12.71
CA SER A 65 5.66 -16.30 11.86
C SER A 65 5.62 -15.98 10.35
N LEU A 66 4.87 -14.93 9.98
CA LEU A 66 4.71 -14.45 8.61
C LEU A 66 5.48 -13.15 8.35
N GLY A 67 6.30 -12.70 9.30
CA GLY A 67 6.97 -11.40 9.25
C GLY A 67 7.85 -11.20 8.00
N ASP A 68 8.49 -12.27 7.53
CA ASP A 68 9.30 -12.24 6.30
C ASP A 68 8.44 -12.08 5.04
N LEU A 69 7.30 -12.77 4.95
CA LEU A 69 6.34 -12.60 3.86
C LEU A 69 5.75 -11.19 3.84
N VAL A 70 5.41 -10.65 5.01
CA VAL A 70 4.93 -9.26 5.14
C VAL A 70 6.02 -8.28 4.73
N GLY A 71 7.28 -8.52 5.11
CA GLY A 71 8.42 -7.71 4.68
C GLY A 71 8.59 -7.70 3.16
N CYS A 72 8.56 -8.87 2.51
CA CYS A 72 8.63 -8.98 1.05
C CYS A 72 7.45 -8.28 0.37
N TRP A 73 6.23 -8.49 0.87
CA TRP A 73 5.03 -7.82 0.38
C TRP A 73 5.13 -6.30 0.47
N ARG A 74 5.53 -5.78 1.63
CA ARG A 74 5.71 -4.34 1.85
C ARG A 74 6.77 -3.76 0.92
N GLY A 75 7.91 -4.44 0.77
CA GLY A 75 8.97 -4.05 -0.14
C GLY A 75 8.48 -3.97 -1.59
N GLY A 76 7.79 -5.01 -2.07
CA GLY A 76 7.23 -5.06 -3.43
C GLY A 76 6.20 -3.96 -3.68
N LEU A 77 5.28 -3.74 -2.73
CA LEU A 77 4.30 -2.65 -2.82
C LEU A 77 4.98 -1.27 -2.85
N GLY A 78 5.98 -1.06 -2.00
CA GLY A 78 6.77 0.17 -1.95
C GLY A 78 7.47 0.48 -3.26
N GLN A 79 8.04 -0.53 -3.93
CA GLN A 79 8.67 -0.37 -5.25
C GLN A 79 7.65 0.08 -6.32
N HIS A 80 6.46 -0.52 -6.34
CA HIS A 80 5.42 -0.12 -7.30
C HIS A 80 4.89 1.29 -7.04
N ILE A 81 4.69 1.66 -5.78
CA ILE A 81 4.27 3.01 -5.39
C ILE A 81 5.36 4.03 -5.76
N GLY A 82 6.62 3.74 -5.44
CA GLY A 82 7.75 4.60 -5.77
C GLY A 82 7.86 4.83 -7.28
N ALA A 83 7.75 3.77 -8.09
CA ALA A 83 7.75 3.90 -9.55
C ALA A 83 6.59 4.75 -10.07
N ALA A 84 5.40 4.63 -9.49
CA ALA A 84 4.25 5.45 -9.86
C ALA A 84 4.44 6.94 -9.50
N ILE A 85 5.04 7.23 -8.34
CA ILE A 85 5.38 8.59 -7.90
C ILE A 85 6.43 9.21 -8.83
N GLU A 86 7.50 8.46 -9.14
CA GLU A 86 8.56 8.90 -10.06
C GLU A 86 7.99 9.20 -11.46
N GLY A 87 7.16 8.29 -11.99
CA GLY A 87 6.50 8.47 -13.28
C GLY A 87 5.59 9.70 -13.31
N GLU A 88 4.84 9.96 -12.24
CA GLU A 88 3.99 11.15 -12.16
C GLU A 88 4.80 12.45 -12.04
N ALA A 89 5.87 12.45 -11.24
CA ALA A 89 6.79 13.59 -11.14
C ALA A 89 7.39 13.94 -12.51
N ALA A 90 7.88 12.94 -13.24
CA ALA A 90 8.43 13.10 -14.57
C ALA A 90 7.39 13.66 -15.57
N ARG A 91 6.16 13.13 -15.55
CA ARG A 91 5.05 13.62 -16.38
C ARG A 91 4.71 15.08 -16.11
N ASN A 92 4.85 15.53 -14.87
CA ASN A 92 4.57 16.89 -14.45
C ASN A 92 5.79 17.82 -14.50
N GLY A 93 6.95 17.33 -14.96
CA GLY A 93 8.20 18.11 -15.02
C GLY A 93 8.74 18.51 -13.65
N VAL A 94 8.47 17.71 -12.62
CA VAL A 94 8.88 17.98 -11.23
C VAL A 94 10.19 17.27 -10.91
N ASP A 95 11.21 18.04 -10.53
CA ASP A 95 12.41 17.51 -9.89
C ASP A 95 12.17 17.35 -8.38
N LEU A 96 11.98 16.10 -7.94
CA LEU A 96 11.81 15.77 -6.52
C LEU A 96 13.08 16.02 -5.71
N ALA A 97 14.26 15.77 -6.29
CA ALA A 97 15.53 15.93 -5.60
C ALA A 97 15.82 17.41 -5.30
N ALA A 98 15.49 18.32 -6.23
CA ALA A 98 15.53 19.76 -5.99
C ALA A 98 14.60 20.23 -4.84
N ARG A 99 13.58 19.42 -4.49
CA ARG A 99 12.68 19.63 -3.36
C ARG A 99 13.13 18.90 -2.08
N GLY A 100 14.29 18.23 -2.10
CA GLY A 100 14.79 17.42 -0.99
C GLY A 100 13.98 16.13 -0.76
N LEU A 101 13.29 15.65 -1.79
CA LEU A 101 12.43 14.47 -1.74
C LEU A 101 12.95 13.40 -2.72
N SER A 102 12.53 12.15 -2.50
CA SER A 102 12.66 11.08 -3.49
C SER A 102 11.36 10.30 -3.57
N ALA A 103 11.10 9.67 -4.72
CA ALA A 103 9.89 8.87 -4.89
C ALA A 103 9.82 7.70 -3.88
N GLN A 104 10.97 7.08 -3.60
CA GLN A 104 11.05 6.01 -2.59
C GLN A 104 10.76 6.53 -1.18
N LEU A 105 11.30 7.69 -0.79
CA LEU A 105 11.01 8.30 0.51
C LEU A 105 9.52 8.59 0.67
N LEU A 106 8.87 9.12 -0.36
CA LEU A 106 7.43 9.38 -0.34
C LEU A 106 6.61 8.09 -0.26
N ALA A 107 7.04 7.02 -0.94
CA ALA A 107 6.43 5.70 -0.83
C ALA A 107 6.55 5.11 0.59
N ASP A 108 7.74 5.19 1.18
CA ASP A 108 7.99 4.71 2.55
C ASP A 108 7.15 5.50 3.56
N MET A 109 7.10 6.83 3.44
CA MET A 109 6.25 7.68 4.29
C MET A 109 4.76 7.32 4.18
N LEU A 110 4.27 7.02 2.98
CA LEU A 110 2.88 6.58 2.79
C LEU A 110 2.62 5.25 3.52
N LEU A 111 3.48 4.26 3.30
CA LEU A 111 3.33 2.94 3.90
C LEU A 111 3.48 2.97 5.43
N ASP A 112 4.38 3.79 5.96
CA ASP A 112 4.52 4.04 7.40
C ASP A 112 3.27 4.70 7.98
N GLY A 113 2.72 5.69 7.28
CA GLY A 113 1.46 6.33 7.67
C GLY A 113 0.28 5.35 7.72
N LEU A 114 0.19 4.45 6.73
CA LEU A 114 -0.83 3.40 6.64
C LEU A 114 -0.69 2.34 7.74
N GLU A 115 0.54 1.96 8.09
CA GLU A 115 0.76 1.06 9.22
C GLU A 115 0.45 1.73 10.56
N GLY A 116 0.92 2.97 10.76
CA GLY A 116 0.68 3.72 11.98
C GLY A 116 -0.79 4.03 12.24
N MET A 117 -1.59 4.25 11.19
CA MET A 117 -3.03 4.53 11.36
C MET A 117 -3.83 3.32 11.84
N LYS A 118 -3.43 2.08 11.53
CA LYS A 118 -4.13 0.86 12.00
C LYS A 118 -4.24 0.78 13.52
N ALA A 119 -3.29 1.35 14.24
CA ALA A 119 -3.33 1.40 15.70
C ALA A 119 -4.43 2.34 16.25
N ARG A 120 -4.85 3.34 15.47
CA ARG A 120 -5.77 4.41 15.89
C ARG A 120 -7.14 4.33 15.24
N VAL A 121 -7.23 3.93 13.97
CA VAL A 121 -8.45 3.93 13.15
C VAL A 121 -8.81 2.51 12.80
N ARG A 122 -9.91 2.01 13.39
CA ARG A 122 -10.33 0.62 13.26
C ARG A 122 -11.34 0.39 12.14
N ASP A 123 -12.12 1.40 11.78
CA ASP A 123 -13.10 1.28 10.72
C ASP A 123 -12.45 1.50 9.33
N PRO A 124 -12.84 0.72 8.31
CA PRO A 124 -12.25 0.84 6.97
C PRO A 124 -12.45 2.20 6.32
N GLU A 125 -13.55 2.90 6.62
CA GLU A 125 -13.84 4.19 5.98
C GLU A 125 -12.94 5.30 6.49
N GLY A 126 -12.71 5.37 7.80
CA GLY A 126 -11.72 6.26 8.39
C GLY A 126 -10.31 5.97 7.88
N GLN A 127 -9.97 4.70 7.64
CA GLN A 127 -8.68 4.33 7.02
C GLN A 127 -8.58 4.88 5.59
N ARG A 128 -9.64 4.77 4.78
CA ARG A 128 -9.66 5.34 3.42
C ARG A 128 -9.52 6.85 3.43
N GLN A 129 -10.21 7.55 4.33
CA GLN A 129 -10.11 9.00 4.46
C GLN A 129 -8.70 9.43 4.85
N ALA A 130 -8.08 8.75 5.82
CA ALA A 130 -6.70 9.03 6.23
C ALA A 130 -5.69 8.74 5.10
N ALA A 131 -5.87 7.63 4.37
CA ALA A 131 -5.06 7.30 3.21
C ALA A 131 -5.18 8.36 2.11
N ALA A 132 -6.41 8.79 1.79
CA ALA A 132 -6.67 9.83 0.81
C ALA A 132 -5.99 11.16 1.18
N ALA A 133 -5.97 11.52 2.46
CA ALA A 133 -5.26 12.72 2.93
C ALA A 133 -3.74 12.62 2.71
N LEU A 134 -3.12 11.48 3.04
CA LEU A 134 -1.69 11.25 2.78
C LEU A 134 -1.37 11.30 1.29
N ILE A 135 -2.17 10.62 0.46
CA ILE A 135 -2.04 10.62 -1.00
C ILE A 135 -2.17 12.04 -1.56
N ARG A 136 -3.08 12.85 -1.01
CA ARG A 136 -3.24 14.25 -1.43
C ARG A 136 -2.02 15.09 -1.09
N VAL A 137 -1.39 14.89 0.06
CA VAL A 137 -0.13 15.57 0.40
C VAL A 137 0.96 15.19 -0.59
N ILE A 138 1.09 13.91 -0.94
CA ILE A 138 2.06 13.44 -1.95
C ILE A 138 1.75 14.09 -3.31
N ASP A 139 0.51 14.07 -3.77
CA ASP A 139 0.09 14.69 -5.04
C ASP A 139 0.46 16.19 -5.13
N LEU A 140 0.34 16.92 -4.02
CA LEU A 140 0.77 18.33 -3.98
C LEU A 140 2.30 18.49 -4.19
N THR A 141 3.10 17.53 -3.74
CA THR A 141 4.56 17.53 -4.00
C THR A 141 4.91 17.21 -5.45
N LEU A 142 3.98 16.65 -6.22
CA LEU A 142 4.15 16.22 -7.61
C LEU A 142 3.63 17.24 -8.64
N LYS A 143 3.13 18.39 -8.17
CA LYS A 143 2.66 19.47 -9.05
C LYS A 143 3.76 20.49 -9.32
N ALA A 144 3.83 20.96 -10.57
CA ALA A 144 4.62 22.13 -10.93
C ALA A 144 4.11 23.35 -10.14
N ARG A 145 5.03 24.24 -9.75
CA ARG A 145 4.69 25.51 -9.09
C ARG A 145 4.17 26.52 -10.09
#